data_AF-A0A1G1F754-F1
#
_entry.id   AF-A0A1G1F754-F1
#
_cell.length_a   1.000
_cell.length_b   1.000
_cell.length_c   1.000
_cell.angle_alpha   90.00
_cell.angle_beta   90.00
_cell.angle_gamma   90.00
#
_symmetry.space_group_name_H-M   'P 1'
#
loop_
_entity.id
_entity.type
_entity.pdbx_description
1 polymer ?
#
loop_
_entity_poly.entity_id
_entity_poly.type
_entity_poly.pdbx_seq_one_letter_code
_entity_poly.pdbx_strand_id
1 'polypeptide(L)'
;MKSTPLQIFLQIAALAAAAVIAPTSVAAQQSDKNVVAIIASPLANVHKEPQFKSGLRTQVLLGDEVRILEKQDYRYRIAIPSQGNIEGWIHREALQIPKDNGQDYLNAGRKRVIITVPKSRAMILDRTGNHKVSLYAGTRLPVVEATGDSYKVQFPDRTLAIISTRDARPVQAAEIFANELSPQDLAATAKQFLNVTYLDGGTTTQGMDTRGLIHVVYRIHGIPLAPDREALQSGGMRVQKNELQPGDILVFHGEGEGLYIGNGRFLQSIRKRSVQIGGIYDRRYANALQYGLRFLGADPVQKKLPVQLSAAEILVTQDRAAALPLGKRIAYWAARFIGTPYDPDPLGLYVRSNRIITDEKVDCMYHTFRAVELAMTDTPAAAVDRALDLRFITKGRLEDGIVRNYDERYQYGEDMVFGGKWGRNITSDLGTTVQIPGSRGKDIVDILPKTSLQTAALQSRLQDGDIIYWIKDPTKRVVGEIVAHLSIVRVKKGKAYVIHAAGDKDRKDRPGGGVVKEVPFADYVRTMKHIGALATRFEE
;
A
#
# COMPACT_ATOMS: atom_id res chain seq x y z
N MET A 1 81.75 -18.66 29.97
CA MET A 1 82.48 -19.49 28.99
C MET A 1 81.75 -19.44 27.67
N LYS A 2 82.45 -19.03 26.60
CA LYS A 2 81.99 -19.08 25.21
C LYS A 2 82.21 -20.50 24.68
N SER A 3 81.27 -21.05 23.90
CA SER A 3 81.57 -21.95 22.79
C SER A 3 80.34 -22.16 21.88
N THR A 4 80.42 -21.62 20.66
CA THR A 4 79.80 -22.12 19.42
C THR A 4 80.39 -23.50 19.05
N PRO A 5 79.82 -24.36 18.14
CA PRO A 5 79.43 -23.97 16.79
C PRO A 5 78.24 -24.72 16.09
N LEU A 6 78.02 -24.22 14.88
CA LEU A 6 77.17 -24.56 13.74
C LEU A 6 77.42 -25.97 13.10
N GLN A 7 76.35 -26.64 12.62
CA GLN A 7 76.32 -27.62 11.48
C GLN A 7 74.83 -27.93 11.17
N ILE A 8 74.16 -27.34 10.17
CA ILE A 8 74.07 -27.61 8.71
C ILE A 8 73.39 -28.95 8.31
N PHE A 9 72.11 -28.80 7.92
CA PHE A 9 71.31 -29.45 6.85
C PHE A 9 71.15 -30.98 6.71
N LEU A 10 69.89 -31.44 6.73
CA LEU A 10 69.25 -32.04 5.54
C LEU A 10 67.71 -31.96 5.58
N GLN A 11 67.13 -31.72 4.40
CA GLN A 11 65.75 -31.36 4.09
C GLN A 11 64.74 -32.50 4.28
N ILE A 12 63.55 -32.19 4.81
CA ILE A 12 62.29 -32.78 4.36
C ILE A 12 61.29 -31.66 4.15
N ALA A 13 60.81 -31.56 2.91
CA ALA A 13 59.84 -30.61 2.43
C ALA A 13 58.44 -30.91 2.97
N ALA A 14 57.75 -29.87 3.45
CA ALA A 14 56.29 -29.80 3.39
C ALA A 14 55.90 -28.32 3.31
N LEU A 15 55.42 -27.89 2.14
CA LEU A 15 54.86 -26.57 1.92
C LEU A 15 53.68 -26.33 2.88
N ALA A 16 53.79 -25.30 3.70
CA ALA A 16 52.66 -24.70 4.38
C ALA A 16 51.84 -23.88 3.36
N ALA A 17 50.72 -24.42 2.90
CA ALA A 17 49.64 -23.61 2.35
C ALA A 17 48.76 -23.15 3.52
N ALA A 18 48.91 -21.88 3.90
CA ALA A 18 47.97 -21.21 4.78
C ALA A 18 46.63 -21.06 4.06
N ALA A 19 45.75 -22.06 4.18
CA ALA A 19 44.34 -21.88 3.92
C ALA A 19 43.75 -21.14 5.13
N VAL A 20 43.50 -19.84 4.96
CA VAL A 20 42.56 -19.10 5.79
C VAL A 20 41.21 -19.78 5.60
N ILE A 21 40.87 -20.70 6.50
CA ILE A 21 39.50 -21.19 6.64
C ILE A 21 38.75 -20.02 7.28
N ALA A 22 38.23 -19.14 6.44
CA ALA A 22 37.08 -18.32 6.80
C ALA A 22 36.04 -19.25 7.44
N PRO A 23 35.38 -18.87 8.54
CA PRO A 23 34.25 -19.64 9.02
C PRO A 23 33.25 -19.68 7.87
N THR A 24 33.18 -20.84 7.22
CA THR A 24 32.21 -21.15 6.20
C THR A 24 30.87 -20.88 6.83
N SER A 25 30.18 -19.89 6.27
CA SER A 25 28.78 -19.63 6.50
C SER A 25 28.03 -20.94 6.40
N VAL A 26 27.58 -21.46 7.54
CA VAL A 26 26.50 -22.44 7.61
C VAL A 26 25.23 -21.67 7.26
N ALA A 27 25.11 -21.39 5.96
CA ALA A 27 23.96 -20.80 5.32
C ALA A 27 23.83 -21.47 3.95
N ALA A 28 23.34 -22.71 3.95
CA ALA A 28 22.55 -23.30 2.87
C ALA A 28 22.28 -24.79 3.17
N GLN A 29 21.39 -25.08 4.13
CA GLN A 29 20.45 -26.21 4.04
C GLN A 29 19.46 -26.19 5.21
N GLN A 30 18.39 -25.40 5.07
CA GLN A 30 17.06 -25.75 5.59
C GLN A 30 15.99 -24.83 4.97
N SER A 31 15.73 -25.01 3.68
CA SER A 31 14.38 -24.73 3.19
C SER A 31 13.54 -25.96 3.50
N ASP A 32 12.80 -25.96 4.61
CA ASP A 32 11.49 -26.64 4.67
C ASP A 32 10.68 -26.29 5.94
N LYS A 33 9.67 -25.44 5.72
CA LYS A 33 8.44 -25.21 6.50
C LYS A 33 8.58 -24.82 7.98
N ASN A 34 8.63 -23.52 8.25
CA ASN A 34 8.16 -23.01 9.54
C ASN A 34 6.74 -23.53 9.79
N VAL A 35 6.53 -24.25 10.90
CA VAL A 35 5.21 -24.81 11.25
C VAL A 35 4.26 -23.65 11.53
N VAL A 36 3.20 -23.53 10.72
CA VAL A 36 2.16 -22.52 10.93
C VAL A 36 1.28 -22.94 12.09
N ALA A 37 1.04 -22.01 13.00
CA ALA A 37 0.11 -22.15 14.10
C ALA A 37 -0.85 -20.96 14.14
N ILE A 38 -2.01 -21.18 14.75
CA ILE A 38 -3.06 -20.16 14.90
C ILE A 38 -3.35 -20.00 16.38
N ILE A 39 -3.41 -18.76 16.85
CA ILE A 39 -3.73 -18.46 18.26
C ILE A 39 -5.18 -18.87 18.55
N ALA A 40 -5.37 -19.77 19.51
CA ALA A 40 -6.67 -20.33 19.91
C ALA A 40 -7.23 -19.71 21.20
N SER A 41 -6.44 -18.93 21.92
CA SER A 41 -6.89 -18.16 23.08
C SER A 41 -7.35 -16.74 22.69
N PRO A 42 -8.33 -16.14 23.39
CA PRO A 42 -8.74 -14.74 23.22
C PRO A 42 -7.59 -13.73 23.17
N LEU A 43 -6.61 -13.95 24.03
CA LEU A 43 -5.43 -13.13 24.22
C LEU A 43 -4.31 -14.03 24.75
N ALA A 44 -3.11 -13.89 24.21
CA ALA A 44 -1.94 -14.60 24.71
C ALA A 44 -0.72 -13.68 24.83
N ASN A 45 0.01 -13.84 25.92
CA ASN A 45 1.23 -13.10 26.21
C ASN A 45 2.42 -13.74 25.50
N VAL A 46 3.24 -12.91 24.86
CA VAL A 46 4.49 -13.31 24.22
C VAL A 46 5.64 -12.68 24.99
N HIS A 47 6.52 -13.50 25.55
CA HIS A 47 7.62 -13.09 26.42
C HIS A 47 8.93 -12.95 25.66
N LYS A 48 9.87 -12.15 26.20
CA LYS A 48 11.19 -11.95 25.59
C LYS A 48 12.06 -13.22 25.65
N GLU A 49 11.87 -14.02 26.68
CA GLU A 49 12.66 -15.21 26.99
C GLU A 49 11.73 -16.35 27.48
N PRO A 50 12.18 -17.62 27.47
CA PRO A 50 11.33 -18.76 27.83
C PRO A 50 11.04 -18.87 29.33
N GLN A 51 11.65 -18.07 30.21
CA GLN A 51 11.43 -18.22 31.65
C GLN A 51 10.16 -17.50 32.14
N PHE A 52 9.61 -17.96 33.27
CA PHE A 52 8.38 -17.43 33.86
C PHE A 52 8.46 -15.94 34.22
N LYS A 53 9.61 -15.48 34.73
CA LYS A 53 9.84 -14.08 35.12
C LYS A 53 10.17 -13.15 33.95
N SER A 54 10.24 -13.69 32.72
CA SER A 54 10.58 -12.88 31.55
C SER A 54 9.54 -11.79 31.31
N GLY A 55 10.01 -10.58 31.03
CA GLY A 55 9.14 -9.47 30.67
C GLY A 55 8.33 -9.74 29.40
N LEU A 56 7.16 -9.12 29.33
CA LEU A 56 6.32 -9.16 28.14
C LEU A 56 7.04 -8.48 26.96
N ARG A 57 7.00 -9.12 25.80
CA ARG A 57 7.47 -8.56 24.52
C ARG A 57 6.30 -7.89 23.81
N THR A 58 5.19 -8.62 23.67
CA THR A 58 3.97 -8.20 22.99
C THR A 58 2.82 -9.15 23.38
N GLN A 59 1.63 -8.97 22.81
CA GLN A 59 0.52 -9.91 22.90
C GLN A 59 -0.02 -10.25 21.50
N VAL A 60 -0.63 -11.42 21.37
CA VAL A 60 -1.30 -11.89 20.15
C VAL A 60 -2.76 -12.23 20.44
N LEU A 61 -3.61 -12.11 19.42
CA LEU A 61 -5.06 -12.22 19.54
C LEU A 61 -5.58 -13.50 18.92
N LEU A 62 -6.77 -13.93 19.34
CA LEU A 62 -7.48 -15.07 18.75
C LEU A 62 -7.51 -14.98 17.21
N GLY A 63 -7.11 -16.07 16.56
CA GLY A 63 -7.07 -16.16 15.10
C GLY A 63 -5.83 -15.59 14.43
N ASP A 64 -4.87 -15.03 15.19
CA ASP A 64 -3.59 -14.61 14.61
C ASP A 64 -2.76 -15.80 14.11
N GLU A 65 -2.15 -15.61 12.94
CA GLU A 65 -1.09 -16.48 12.43
C GLU A 65 0.19 -16.25 13.24
N VAL A 66 0.85 -17.34 13.61
CA VAL A 66 2.22 -17.34 14.11
C VAL A 66 3.02 -18.47 13.45
N ARG A 67 4.34 -18.29 13.34
CA ARG A 67 5.27 -19.28 12.80
C ARG A 67 6.10 -19.85 13.94
N ILE A 68 6.02 -21.15 14.20
CA ILE A 68 6.83 -21.79 15.23
C ILE A 68 8.25 -21.93 14.69
N LEU A 69 9.20 -21.34 15.42
CA LEU A 69 10.63 -21.38 15.12
C LEU A 69 11.34 -22.43 15.97
N GLU A 70 10.87 -22.62 17.20
CA GLU A 70 11.51 -23.49 18.19
C GLU A 70 10.48 -24.00 19.19
N LYS A 71 10.68 -25.22 19.70
CA LYS A 71 9.84 -25.83 20.73
C LYS A 71 10.69 -26.18 21.95
N GLN A 72 10.34 -25.66 23.12
CA GLN A 72 11.01 -25.93 24.39
C GLN A 72 9.97 -26.18 25.49
N ASP A 73 9.86 -27.42 25.97
CA ASP A 73 8.90 -27.83 27.00
C ASP A 73 7.47 -27.33 26.73
N TYR A 74 6.95 -26.47 27.61
CA TYR A 74 5.61 -25.86 27.54
C TYR A 74 5.58 -24.54 26.75
N ARG A 75 6.70 -24.10 26.17
CA ARG A 75 6.80 -22.83 25.44
C ARG A 75 7.39 -22.99 24.05
N TYR A 76 6.81 -22.26 23.10
CA TYR A 76 7.32 -22.20 21.74
C TYR A 76 7.88 -20.81 21.46
N ARG A 77 9.03 -20.75 20.78
CA ARG A 77 9.50 -19.52 20.17
C ARG A 77 8.80 -19.37 18.85
N ILE A 78 8.15 -18.23 18.66
CA ILE A 78 7.31 -17.93 17.50
C ILE A 78 7.77 -16.64 16.83
N ALA A 79 7.59 -16.52 15.51
CA ALA A 79 7.52 -15.24 14.80
C ALA A 79 6.06 -14.85 14.56
N ILE A 80 5.77 -13.55 14.61
CA ILE A 80 4.41 -13.00 14.47
C ILE A 80 4.34 -12.15 13.18
N PRO A 81 3.91 -12.72 12.04
CA PRO A 81 3.88 -12.00 10.77
C PRO A 81 3.09 -10.68 10.80
N SER A 82 1.95 -10.67 11.49
CA SER A 82 1.10 -9.46 11.62
C SER A 82 1.74 -8.33 12.44
N GLN A 83 2.87 -8.61 13.10
CA GLN A 83 3.65 -7.66 13.89
C GLN A 83 5.08 -7.58 13.38
N GLY A 84 5.28 -7.60 12.05
CA GLY A 84 6.61 -7.43 11.45
C GLY A 84 7.57 -8.58 11.73
N ASN A 85 7.05 -9.80 11.94
CA ASN A 85 7.83 -10.98 12.34
C ASN A 85 8.57 -10.82 13.68
N ILE A 86 8.09 -9.97 14.60
CA ILE A 86 8.59 -9.96 15.97
C ILE A 86 8.59 -11.38 16.52
N GLU A 87 9.71 -11.75 17.11
CA GLU A 87 9.88 -13.04 17.76
C GLU A 87 9.67 -12.97 19.27
N GLY A 88 9.22 -14.09 19.84
CA GLY A 88 9.17 -14.27 21.29
C GLY A 88 8.59 -15.61 21.71
N TRP A 89 8.43 -15.79 23.02
CA TRP A 89 8.07 -17.06 23.63
C TRP A 89 6.62 -17.07 24.12
N ILE A 90 5.84 -18.06 23.69
CA ILE A 90 4.42 -18.22 24.03
C ILE A 90 4.16 -19.59 24.67
N HIS A 91 3.16 -19.68 25.54
CA HIS A 91 2.71 -20.97 26.08
C HIS A 91 2.06 -21.81 24.97
N ARG A 92 2.40 -23.10 24.87
CA ARG A 92 1.92 -23.97 23.79
C ARG A 92 0.39 -24.13 23.73
N GLU A 93 -0.30 -23.98 24.87
CA GLU A 93 -1.77 -24.08 24.95
C GLU A 93 -2.50 -22.88 24.34
N ALA A 94 -1.79 -21.77 24.12
CA ALA A 94 -2.40 -20.59 23.52
C ALA A 94 -2.65 -20.72 22.01
N LEU A 95 -2.12 -21.76 21.38
CA LEU A 95 -2.16 -21.95 19.93
C LEU A 95 -2.58 -23.37 19.56
N GLN A 96 -3.04 -23.50 18.32
CA GLN A 96 -3.28 -24.77 17.67
C GLN A 96 -2.37 -24.91 16.45
N ILE A 97 -1.93 -26.13 16.17
CA ILE A 97 -1.18 -26.47 14.95
C ILE A 97 -2.15 -27.22 14.03
N PRO A 98 -2.73 -26.55 13.03
CA PRO A 98 -3.70 -27.18 12.14
C PRO A 98 -3.01 -28.17 11.18
N LYS A 99 -3.70 -29.27 10.83
CA LYS A 99 -3.15 -30.33 9.97
C LYS A 99 -2.87 -29.88 8.53
N ASP A 100 -3.61 -28.88 8.05
CA ASP A 100 -3.49 -28.29 6.72
C ASP A 100 -2.49 -27.11 6.69
N ASN A 101 -1.69 -26.94 7.74
CA ASN A 101 -0.76 -25.81 7.90
C ASN A 101 -1.45 -24.43 7.76
N GLY A 102 -2.73 -24.36 8.14
CA GLY A 102 -3.52 -23.13 8.15
C GLY A 102 -4.13 -22.74 6.81
N GLN A 103 -3.98 -23.56 5.76
CA GLN A 103 -4.45 -23.25 4.40
C GLN A 103 -5.93 -22.87 4.35
N ASP A 104 -6.81 -23.56 5.07
CA ASP A 104 -8.24 -23.24 5.09
C ASP A 104 -8.54 -22.01 5.96
N TYR A 105 -8.07 -21.99 7.21
CA TYR A 105 -8.41 -20.92 8.15
C TYR A 105 -7.79 -19.58 7.77
N LEU A 106 -6.57 -19.57 7.22
CA LEU A 106 -5.82 -18.37 6.84
C LEU A 106 -6.06 -17.92 5.39
N ASN A 107 -6.87 -18.66 4.61
CA ASN A 107 -7.15 -18.35 3.20
C ASN A 107 -7.56 -16.88 2.99
N ALA A 108 -6.85 -16.18 2.10
CA ALA A 108 -7.06 -14.77 1.79
C ALA A 108 -8.42 -14.49 1.13
N GLY A 109 -9.02 -15.47 0.45
CA GLY A 109 -10.35 -15.36 -0.15
C GLY A 109 -11.50 -15.40 0.87
N ARG A 110 -11.23 -15.77 2.12
CA ARG A 110 -12.26 -15.75 3.17
C ARG A 110 -12.53 -14.34 3.63
N LYS A 111 -13.80 -13.93 3.56
CA LYS A 111 -14.27 -12.68 4.18
C LYS A 111 -14.02 -12.74 5.68
N ARG A 112 -13.49 -11.66 6.24
CA ARG A 112 -13.18 -11.54 7.67
C ARG A 112 -13.84 -10.31 8.26
N VAL A 113 -13.98 -10.31 9.57
CA VAL A 113 -14.34 -9.14 10.37
C VAL A 113 -13.23 -8.85 11.35
N ILE A 114 -13.08 -7.56 11.70
CA ILE A 114 -12.17 -7.08 12.72
C ILE A 114 -12.97 -6.41 13.84
N ILE A 115 -12.65 -6.74 15.09
CA ILE A 115 -13.23 -6.07 16.27
C ILE A 115 -12.67 -4.65 16.36
N THR A 116 -13.56 -3.66 16.41
CA THR A 116 -13.21 -2.22 16.40
C THR A 116 -13.36 -1.56 17.75
N VAL A 117 -14.16 -2.15 18.65
CA VAL A 117 -14.35 -1.67 20.02
C VAL A 117 -13.28 -2.25 20.96
N PRO A 118 -12.96 -1.60 22.09
CA PRO A 118 -11.86 -2.01 22.97
C PRO A 118 -12.00 -3.43 23.54
N LYS A 119 -13.24 -3.90 23.72
CA LYS A 119 -13.60 -5.26 24.12
C LYS A 119 -15.01 -5.60 23.64
N SER A 120 -15.19 -6.76 23.04
CA SER A 120 -16.48 -7.32 22.63
C SER A 120 -16.70 -8.69 23.29
N ARG A 121 -17.91 -9.25 23.17
CA ARG A 121 -18.26 -10.60 23.61
C ARG A 121 -18.85 -11.39 22.45
N ALA A 122 -18.19 -12.48 22.08
CA ALA A 122 -18.71 -13.44 21.13
C ALA A 122 -19.56 -14.49 21.85
N MET A 123 -20.79 -14.70 21.40
CA MET A 123 -21.68 -15.73 21.93
C MET A 123 -21.41 -17.05 21.20
N ILE A 124 -20.98 -18.08 21.92
CA ILE A 124 -20.70 -19.38 21.34
C ILE A 124 -22.00 -20.08 20.97
N LEU A 125 -22.06 -20.61 19.75
CA LEU A 125 -23.17 -21.43 19.27
C LEU A 125 -22.97 -22.87 19.73
N ASP A 126 -23.24 -23.11 21.00
CA ASP A 126 -23.29 -24.45 21.59
C ASP A 126 -24.72 -24.80 22.05
N ARG A 127 -24.90 -26.00 22.60
CA ARG A 127 -26.22 -26.49 23.07
C ARG A 127 -26.79 -25.69 24.25
N THR A 128 -25.97 -24.90 24.94
CA THR A 128 -26.37 -24.13 26.13
C THR A 128 -26.73 -22.69 25.81
N GLY A 129 -26.21 -22.13 24.70
CA GLY A 129 -26.49 -20.77 24.24
C GLY A 129 -26.00 -19.65 25.17
N ASN A 130 -25.26 -19.95 26.23
CA ASN A 130 -24.92 -19.00 27.30
C ASN A 130 -23.43 -18.71 27.45
N HIS A 131 -22.55 -19.44 26.76
CA HIS A 131 -21.11 -19.19 26.84
C HIS A 131 -20.71 -17.97 26.00
N LYS A 132 -19.97 -17.06 26.64
CA LYS A 132 -19.45 -15.85 25.99
C LYS A 132 -17.94 -15.78 26.12
N VAL A 133 -17.27 -15.58 24.99
CA VAL A 133 -15.81 -15.41 24.92
C VAL A 133 -15.51 -13.92 24.70
N SER A 134 -14.60 -13.37 25.50
CA SER A 134 -14.15 -11.98 25.28
C SER A 134 -13.31 -11.90 24.02
N LEU A 135 -13.56 -10.91 23.17
CA LEU A 135 -12.70 -10.57 22.05
C LEU A 135 -12.13 -9.16 22.26
N TYR A 136 -10.91 -8.93 21.79
CA TYR A 136 -10.23 -7.64 21.93
C TYR A 136 -10.14 -6.92 20.60
N ALA A 137 -10.09 -5.58 20.66
CA ALA A 137 -9.81 -4.73 19.52
C ALA A 137 -8.68 -5.29 18.63
N GLY A 138 -8.90 -5.36 17.32
CA GLY A 138 -7.92 -5.88 16.37
C GLY A 138 -8.00 -7.39 16.12
N THR A 139 -8.84 -8.14 16.85
CA THR A 139 -9.12 -9.57 16.60
C THR A 139 -9.76 -9.73 15.22
N ARG A 140 -9.23 -10.65 14.39
CA ARG A 140 -9.72 -10.90 13.03
C ARG A 140 -10.22 -12.32 12.89
N LEU A 141 -11.49 -12.49 12.51
CA LEU A 141 -12.12 -13.81 12.39
C LEU A 141 -12.80 -13.99 11.03
N PRO A 142 -12.73 -15.19 10.43
CA PRO A 142 -13.51 -15.53 9.25
C PRO A 142 -15.01 -15.40 9.50
N VAL A 143 -15.73 -14.81 8.55
CA VAL A 143 -17.18 -14.74 8.54
C VAL A 143 -17.74 -15.94 7.79
N VAL A 144 -18.65 -16.65 8.42
CA VAL A 144 -19.43 -17.75 7.83
C VAL A 144 -20.74 -17.20 7.25
N GLU A 145 -21.37 -16.28 7.98
CA GLU A 145 -22.65 -15.70 7.62
C GLU A 145 -22.74 -14.28 8.18
N ALA A 146 -23.38 -13.37 7.44
CA ALA A 146 -23.63 -12.00 7.87
C ALA A 146 -25.13 -11.70 7.79
N THR A 147 -25.67 -11.17 8.88
CA THR A 147 -27.05 -10.65 8.97
C THR A 147 -26.98 -9.15 9.22
N GLY A 148 -28.12 -8.45 9.22
CA GLY A 148 -28.14 -7.00 9.48
C GLY A 148 -27.49 -6.59 10.81
N ASP A 149 -27.69 -7.39 11.86
CA ASP A 149 -27.30 -7.04 13.23
C ASP A 149 -26.10 -7.85 13.77
N SER A 150 -25.70 -8.92 13.07
CA SER A 150 -24.67 -9.82 13.57
C SER A 150 -23.85 -10.52 12.49
N TYR A 151 -22.61 -10.86 12.86
CA TYR A 151 -21.75 -11.77 12.10
C TYR A 151 -21.67 -13.11 12.82
N LYS A 152 -21.88 -14.18 12.07
CA LYS A 152 -21.51 -15.53 12.48
C LYS A 152 -20.08 -15.79 12.03
N VAL A 153 -19.20 -15.98 12.99
CA VAL A 153 -17.75 -16.14 12.79
C VAL A 153 -17.29 -17.53 13.20
N GLN A 154 -16.15 -17.95 12.66
CA GLN A 154 -15.51 -19.22 13.00
C GLN A 154 -14.21 -18.96 13.78
N PHE A 155 -14.07 -19.62 14.93
CA PHE A 155 -12.83 -19.65 15.70
C PHE A 155 -11.86 -20.69 15.13
N PRO A 156 -10.57 -20.63 15.51
CA PRO A 156 -9.55 -21.56 15.00
C PRO A 156 -9.92 -23.03 15.20
N ASP A 157 -10.52 -23.38 16.33
CA ASP A 157 -10.99 -24.71 16.71
C ASP A 157 -12.30 -25.14 16.01
N ARG A 158 -12.77 -24.33 15.04
CA ARG A 158 -14.04 -24.46 14.31
C ARG A 158 -15.29 -24.15 15.13
N THR A 159 -15.14 -23.69 16.37
CA THR A 159 -16.27 -23.18 17.15
C THR A 159 -16.91 -22.01 16.41
N LEU A 160 -18.25 -22.03 16.31
CA LEU A 160 -19.01 -20.94 15.70
C LEU A 160 -19.48 -19.98 16.78
N ALA A 161 -19.40 -18.68 16.50
CA ALA A 161 -19.83 -17.66 17.44
C ALA A 161 -20.55 -16.51 16.74
N ILE A 162 -21.42 -15.83 17.47
CA ILE A 162 -22.12 -14.62 17.02
C ILE A 162 -21.45 -13.39 17.65
N ILE A 163 -21.15 -12.39 16.83
CA ILE A 163 -20.69 -11.07 17.25
C ILE A 163 -21.60 -9.99 16.67
N SER A 164 -21.79 -8.89 17.39
CA SER A 164 -22.61 -7.77 16.89
C SER A 164 -21.90 -7.01 15.78
N THR A 165 -22.66 -6.55 14.77
CA THR A 165 -22.16 -5.63 13.74
C THR A 165 -21.75 -4.26 14.29
N ARG A 166 -22.18 -3.91 15.51
CA ARG A 166 -21.77 -2.68 16.21
C ARG A 166 -20.33 -2.74 16.75
N ASP A 167 -19.84 -3.94 17.01
CA ASP A 167 -18.53 -4.18 17.63
C ASP A 167 -17.43 -4.50 16.61
N ALA A 168 -17.83 -4.76 15.36
CA ALA A 168 -16.94 -5.30 14.33
C ALA A 168 -17.26 -4.75 12.95
N ARG A 169 -16.25 -4.65 12.09
CA ARG A 169 -16.40 -4.25 10.69
C ARG A 169 -15.79 -5.30 9.75
N PRO A 170 -16.28 -5.44 8.51
CA PRO A 170 -15.63 -6.29 7.52
C PRO A 170 -14.20 -5.81 7.23
N VAL A 171 -13.28 -6.76 7.07
CA VAL A 171 -11.92 -6.50 6.60
C VAL A 171 -11.95 -6.48 5.08
N GLN A 172 -11.64 -5.32 4.49
CA GLN A 172 -11.53 -5.18 3.04
C GLN A 172 -10.05 -5.33 2.67
N ALA A 173 -9.70 -6.36 1.90
CA ALA A 173 -8.32 -6.72 1.59
C ALA A 173 -7.56 -5.65 0.77
N ALA A 174 -8.25 -4.65 0.21
CA ALA A 174 -7.71 -3.70 -0.77
C ALA A 174 -7.88 -2.21 -0.41
N GLU A 175 -8.24 -1.86 0.83
CA GLU A 175 -8.61 -0.48 1.20
C GLU A 175 -7.72 0.17 2.25
N ILE A 176 -6.42 -0.12 2.24
CA ILE A 176 -5.44 0.67 3.00
C ILE A 176 -5.32 2.09 2.42
N PHE A 177 -5.75 2.31 1.16
CA PHE A 177 -5.65 3.61 0.46
C PHE A 177 -6.91 4.04 -0.29
N ALA A 178 -8.05 3.37 -0.11
CA ALA A 178 -9.32 4.01 -0.46
C ALA A 178 -9.44 5.24 0.44
N ASN A 179 -9.64 6.42 -0.13
CA ASN A 179 -9.62 7.74 0.53
C ASN A 179 -10.71 7.94 1.62
N GLU A 180 -11.14 6.88 2.32
CA GLU A 180 -12.15 6.90 3.37
C GLU A 180 -11.55 7.09 4.75
N LEU A 181 -10.36 6.54 5.03
CA LEU A 181 -9.73 6.69 6.32
C LEU A 181 -9.17 8.11 6.46
N SER A 182 -9.76 8.90 7.35
CA SER A 182 -9.30 10.23 7.69
C SER A 182 -8.30 10.18 8.86
N PRO A 183 -7.37 11.15 8.95
CA PRO A 183 -6.56 11.39 10.15
C PRO A 183 -7.39 11.35 11.45
N GLN A 184 -8.62 11.85 11.40
CA GLN A 184 -9.54 11.92 12.53
C GLN A 184 -10.04 10.56 13.00
N ASP A 185 -10.16 9.57 12.12
CA ASP A 185 -10.67 8.23 12.47
C ASP A 185 -9.69 7.47 13.37
N LEU A 186 -8.38 7.61 13.11
CA LEU A 186 -7.33 7.07 13.98
C LEU A 186 -7.43 7.69 15.38
N ALA A 187 -7.60 9.02 15.46
CA ALA A 187 -7.73 9.72 16.73
C ALA A 187 -9.04 9.36 17.47
N ALA A 188 -10.15 9.20 16.75
CA ALA A 188 -11.42 8.77 17.33
C ALA A 188 -11.34 7.36 17.92
N THR A 189 -10.67 6.45 17.19
CA THR A 189 -10.42 5.07 17.65
C THR A 189 -9.52 5.06 18.89
N ALA A 190 -8.43 5.83 18.86
CA ALA A 190 -7.48 5.92 19.97
C ALA A 190 -8.14 6.39 21.28
N LYS A 191 -9.08 7.35 21.21
CA LYS A 191 -9.80 7.86 22.38
C LYS A 191 -10.64 6.80 23.11
N GLN A 192 -11.03 5.71 22.44
CA GLN A 192 -11.78 4.62 23.07
C GLN A 192 -10.95 3.87 24.12
N PHE A 193 -9.62 4.02 24.11
CA PHE A 193 -8.70 3.38 25.05
C PHE A 193 -8.28 4.27 26.22
N LEU A 194 -8.89 5.46 26.38
CA LEU A 194 -8.67 6.30 27.56
C LEU A 194 -8.88 5.51 28.85
N ASN A 195 -8.03 5.77 29.84
CA ASN A 195 -8.03 5.15 31.16
C ASN A 195 -7.64 3.66 31.22
N VAL A 196 -7.28 3.01 30.10
CA VAL A 196 -6.70 1.65 30.15
C VAL A 196 -5.38 1.69 30.91
N THR A 197 -5.21 0.82 31.92
CA THR A 197 -4.02 0.76 32.77
C THR A 197 -2.74 0.46 31.97
N TYR A 198 -1.61 1.02 32.38
CA TYR A 198 -0.33 0.74 31.74
C TYR A 198 0.09 -0.72 31.93
N LEU A 199 0.51 -1.38 30.84
CA LEU A 199 1.22 -2.65 30.85
C LEU A 199 2.33 -2.62 29.79
N ASP A 200 3.58 -2.80 30.19
CA ASP A 200 4.72 -2.84 29.26
C ASP A 200 4.57 -4.02 28.28
N GLY A 201 4.58 -3.77 26.97
CA GLY A 201 4.31 -4.78 25.94
C GLY A 201 2.83 -5.20 25.82
N GLY A 202 1.92 -4.57 26.56
CA GLY A 202 0.48 -4.83 26.47
C GLY A 202 -0.15 -4.16 25.24
N THR A 203 -1.13 -4.82 24.62
CA THR A 203 -1.81 -4.35 23.40
C THR A 203 -3.33 -4.44 23.52
N THR A 204 -3.89 -4.50 24.73
CA THR A 204 -5.35 -4.65 24.91
C THR A 204 -5.90 -3.84 26.08
N THR A 205 -7.21 -3.87 26.28
CA THR A 205 -7.88 -3.28 27.45
C THR A 205 -7.55 -3.95 28.78
N GLN A 206 -6.88 -5.12 28.78
CA GLN A 206 -6.32 -5.68 30.02
C GLN A 206 -5.08 -4.89 30.50
N GLY A 207 -4.49 -4.10 29.61
CA GLY A 207 -3.37 -3.22 29.88
C GLY A 207 -2.59 -2.95 28.60
N MET A 208 -2.10 -1.72 28.42
CA MET A 208 -1.31 -1.37 27.24
C MET A 208 -0.26 -0.30 27.50
N ASP A 209 0.84 -0.36 26.75
CA ASP A 209 1.79 0.74 26.63
C ASP A 209 1.44 1.61 25.41
N THR A 210 2.18 2.71 25.19
CA THR A 210 1.89 3.62 24.08
C THR A 210 2.06 2.96 22.71
N ARG A 211 3.02 2.03 22.56
CA ARG A 211 3.26 1.33 21.28
C ARG A 211 2.16 0.31 21.01
N GLY A 212 1.66 -0.37 22.04
CA GLY A 212 0.49 -1.23 21.95
C GLY A 212 -0.78 -0.47 21.59
N LEU A 213 -0.99 0.72 22.16
CA LEU A 213 -2.08 1.62 21.75
C LEU A 213 -1.98 1.98 20.26
N ILE A 214 -0.80 2.42 19.80
CA ILE A 214 -0.56 2.76 18.40
C ILE A 214 -0.81 1.53 17.51
N HIS A 215 -0.22 0.38 17.84
CA HIS A 215 -0.40 -0.87 17.10
C HIS A 215 -1.87 -1.23 16.89
N VAL A 216 -2.67 -1.22 17.96
CA VAL A 216 -4.09 -1.60 17.90
C VAL A 216 -4.90 -0.63 17.05
N VAL A 217 -4.68 0.68 17.21
CA VAL A 217 -5.39 1.71 16.44
C VAL A 217 -5.12 1.52 14.95
N TYR A 218 -3.85 1.38 14.57
CA TYR A 218 -3.46 1.18 13.17
C TYR A 218 -3.94 -0.17 12.62
N ARG A 219 -3.85 -1.22 13.43
CA ARG A 219 -4.33 -2.57 13.10
C ARG A 219 -5.82 -2.60 12.84
N ILE A 220 -6.63 -1.94 13.69
CA ILE A 220 -8.09 -1.79 13.48
C ILE A 220 -8.36 -1.24 12.09
N HIS A 221 -7.53 -0.30 11.64
CA HIS A 221 -7.64 0.40 10.37
C HIS A 221 -6.93 -0.27 9.20
N GLY A 222 -6.39 -1.47 9.40
CA GLY A 222 -5.77 -2.26 8.33
C GLY A 222 -4.34 -1.86 7.99
N ILE A 223 -3.73 -0.94 8.73
CA ILE A 223 -2.35 -0.50 8.50
C ILE A 223 -1.41 -1.41 9.31
N PRO A 224 -0.53 -2.19 8.67
CA PRO A 224 0.40 -3.05 9.37
C PRO A 224 1.48 -2.20 10.04
N LEU A 225 1.54 -2.24 11.36
CA LEU A 225 2.53 -1.50 12.14
C LEU A 225 2.90 -2.32 13.35
N ALA A 226 4.16 -2.74 13.46
CA ALA A 226 4.61 -3.55 14.59
C ALA A 226 4.71 -2.69 15.88
N PRO A 227 4.42 -3.26 17.06
CA PRO A 227 4.48 -2.54 18.35
C PRO A 227 5.90 -2.34 18.88
N ASP A 228 6.90 -2.16 18.01
CA ASP A 228 8.28 -1.91 18.38
C ASP A 228 8.77 -0.56 17.85
N ARG A 229 9.80 0.00 18.51
CA ARG A 229 10.26 1.37 18.23
C ARG A 229 10.91 1.50 16.85
N GLU A 230 11.60 0.45 16.39
CA GLU A 230 12.34 0.45 15.13
C GLU A 230 11.38 0.44 13.94
N ALA A 231 10.31 -0.35 14.02
CA ALA A 231 9.24 -0.38 13.02
C ALA A 231 8.48 0.95 12.95
N LEU A 232 8.16 1.56 14.11
CA LEU A 232 7.53 2.88 14.14
C LEU A 232 8.40 3.93 13.43
N GLN A 233 9.70 3.97 13.74
CA GLN A 233 10.60 4.99 13.21
C GLN A 233 10.98 4.79 11.73
N SER A 234 11.00 3.54 11.24
CA SER A 234 11.37 3.22 9.86
C SER A 234 10.22 3.34 8.86
N GLY A 235 8.96 3.19 9.29
CA GLY A 235 7.81 3.12 8.38
C GLY A 235 7.15 4.46 8.02
N GLY A 236 7.34 5.52 8.82
CA GLY A 236 6.58 6.78 8.70
C GLY A 236 7.33 7.93 8.04
N MET A 237 6.60 8.82 7.36
CA MET A 237 7.14 10.10 6.87
C MET A 237 7.33 11.06 8.04
N ARG A 238 8.54 11.62 8.20
CA ARG A 238 8.78 12.67 9.20
C ARG A 238 8.04 13.95 8.82
N VAL A 239 7.31 14.51 9.78
CA VAL A 239 6.58 15.78 9.65
C VAL A 239 6.94 16.72 10.80
N GLN A 240 6.93 18.02 10.50
CA GLN A 240 7.26 19.05 11.49
C GLN A 240 6.09 19.33 12.44
N LYS A 241 6.38 19.98 13.57
CA LYS A 241 5.38 20.30 14.62
C LYS A 241 4.16 21.07 14.08
N ASN A 242 4.36 22.00 13.14
CA ASN A 242 3.30 22.79 12.51
C ASN A 242 2.53 22.03 11.42
N GLU A 243 3.00 20.86 11.01
CA GLU A 243 2.37 20.03 9.98
C GLU A 243 1.54 18.90 10.58
N LEU A 244 1.57 18.71 11.91
CA LEU A 244 0.94 17.59 12.60
C LEU A 244 -0.56 17.47 12.32
N GLN A 245 -0.99 16.25 12.02
CA GLN A 245 -2.39 15.88 11.79
C GLN A 245 -2.78 14.72 12.70
N PRO A 246 -4.04 14.63 13.15
CA PRO A 246 -4.52 13.52 13.97
C PRO A 246 -4.10 12.16 13.38
N GLY A 247 -3.69 11.22 14.22
CA GLY A 247 -3.12 9.95 13.78
C GLY A 247 -1.60 9.99 13.57
N ASP A 248 -0.93 11.14 13.46
CA ASP A 248 0.54 11.17 13.46
C ASP A 248 1.11 10.63 14.78
N ILE A 249 2.18 9.85 14.70
CA ILE A 249 2.91 9.34 15.86
C ILE A 249 3.99 10.35 16.26
N LEU A 250 3.88 10.91 17.45
CA LEU A 250 4.84 11.84 18.01
C LEU A 250 6.05 11.10 18.56
N VAL A 251 7.24 11.58 18.25
CA VAL A 251 8.49 11.08 18.82
C VAL A 251 9.08 12.16 19.71
N PHE A 252 9.29 11.82 20.98
CA PHE A 252 9.87 12.71 21.97
C PHE A 252 11.28 12.27 22.39
N HIS A 253 12.15 13.23 22.67
CA HIS A 253 13.44 13.00 23.30
C HIS A 253 13.24 12.64 24.77
N GLY A 254 13.55 11.40 25.15
CA GLY A 254 13.49 10.92 26.54
C GLY A 254 12.09 10.61 27.09
N GLU A 255 11.02 11.04 26.42
CA GLU A 255 9.62 10.86 26.88
C GLU A 255 8.87 9.75 26.12
N GLY A 256 9.51 9.09 25.14
CA GLY A 256 8.92 8.01 24.34
C GLY A 256 8.08 8.51 23.18
N GLU A 257 7.02 7.77 22.84
CA GLU A 257 6.10 8.08 21.75
C GLU A 257 4.75 8.61 22.25
N GLY A 258 3.97 9.20 21.35
CA GLY A 258 2.57 9.56 21.58
C GLY A 258 1.76 9.49 20.30
N LEU A 259 0.43 9.36 20.40
CA LEU A 259 -0.45 9.38 19.22
C LEU A 259 -1.20 10.71 19.18
N TYR A 260 -0.91 11.56 18.18
CA TYR A 260 -1.50 12.89 18.07
C TYR A 260 -3.00 12.80 17.78
N ILE A 261 -3.80 13.57 18.51
CA ILE A 261 -5.28 13.58 18.37
C ILE A 261 -5.82 14.96 17.96
N GLY A 262 -4.95 15.86 17.52
CA GLY A 262 -5.28 17.21 17.07
C GLY A 262 -5.26 18.26 18.19
N ASN A 263 -5.29 19.53 17.78
CA ASN A 263 -5.34 20.70 18.67
C ASN A 263 -4.24 20.71 19.74
N GLY A 264 -3.01 20.33 19.38
CA GLY A 264 -1.89 20.28 20.31
C GLY A 264 -1.97 19.15 21.35
N ARG A 265 -2.88 18.19 21.21
CA ARG A 265 -3.09 17.10 22.17
C ARG A 265 -2.69 15.75 21.59
N PHE A 266 -2.24 14.86 22.46
CA PHE A 266 -1.87 13.48 22.10
C PHE A 266 -2.24 12.49 23.21
N LEU A 267 -2.33 11.21 22.85
CA LEU A 267 -2.50 10.10 23.78
C LEU A 267 -1.16 9.40 24.06
N GLN A 268 -0.98 8.97 25.29
CA GLN A 268 0.16 8.20 25.76
C GLN A 268 -0.27 7.30 26.93
N SER A 269 0.44 6.21 27.16
CA SER A 269 0.27 5.37 28.34
C SER A 269 1.44 5.59 29.31
N ILE A 270 1.15 6.03 30.54
CA ILE A 270 2.18 6.35 31.53
C ILE A 270 2.31 5.23 32.56
N ARG A 271 3.56 4.80 32.82
CA ARG A 271 3.90 3.81 33.86
C ARG A 271 3.21 4.13 35.19
N LYS A 272 2.66 3.10 35.83
CA LYS A 272 1.87 3.19 37.09
C LYS A 272 0.58 4.04 36.99
N ARG A 273 0.17 4.41 35.79
CA ARG A 273 -1.10 5.12 35.52
C ARG A 273 -1.85 4.39 34.41
N SER A 274 -2.38 5.15 33.46
CA SER A 274 -3.21 4.67 32.36
C SER A 274 -2.91 5.47 31.09
N VAL A 275 -3.60 5.08 30.01
CA VAL A 275 -3.74 5.88 28.81
C VAL A 275 -4.43 7.20 29.15
N GLN A 276 -3.74 8.30 28.89
CA GLN A 276 -4.20 9.66 29.20
C GLN A 276 -3.83 10.66 28.10
N ILE A 277 -4.46 11.83 28.13
CA ILE A 277 -4.18 12.93 27.22
C ILE A 277 -3.03 13.79 27.77
N GLY A 278 -2.06 14.12 26.92
CA GLY A 278 -1.05 15.15 27.17
C GLY A 278 -1.11 16.28 26.14
N GLY A 279 -0.49 17.43 26.45
CA GLY A 279 -0.34 18.56 25.55
C GLY A 279 1.09 18.72 25.04
N ILE A 280 1.27 18.94 23.74
CA ILE A 280 2.60 19.20 23.13
C ILE A 280 3.20 20.55 23.54
N TYR A 281 2.45 21.37 24.28
CA TYR A 281 2.87 22.65 24.83
C TYR A 281 3.04 22.61 26.35
N ASP A 282 2.72 21.48 27.00
CA ASP A 282 2.98 21.32 28.43
C ASP A 282 4.50 21.35 28.66
N ARG A 283 4.95 21.93 29.79
CA ARG A 283 6.38 22.09 30.13
C ARG A 283 7.19 20.80 29.92
N ARG A 284 6.59 19.64 30.20
CA ARG A 284 7.20 18.32 30.03
C ARG A 284 7.49 17.96 28.57
N TYR A 285 6.63 18.36 27.63
CA TYR A 285 6.68 17.90 26.23
C TYR A 285 7.13 18.99 25.25
N ALA A 286 6.97 20.27 25.61
CA ALA A 286 7.20 21.41 24.74
C ALA A 286 8.57 21.41 24.05
N ASN A 287 9.61 21.05 24.82
CA ASN A 287 11.00 20.99 24.35
C ASN A 287 11.47 19.56 24.04
N ALA A 288 10.63 18.56 24.30
CA ALA A 288 10.96 17.16 24.05
C ALA A 288 10.49 16.68 22.68
N LEU A 289 9.45 17.30 22.09
CA LEU A 289 8.92 16.88 20.79
C LEU A 289 9.97 17.09 19.68
N GLN A 290 10.43 16.00 19.06
CA GLN A 290 11.41 16.06 17.98
C GLN A 290 10.72 16.21 16.61
N TYR A 291 9.78 15.32 16.29
CA TYR A 291 9.04 15.28 15.03
C TYR A 291 7.79 14.40 15.16
N GLY A 292 6.89 14.48 14.19
CA GLY A 292 5.83 13.50 13.99
C GLY A 292 6.21 12.49 12.90
N LEU A 293 5.57 11.32 12.93
CA LEU A 293 5.64 10.28 11.92
C LEU A 293 4.24 10.07 11.36
N ARG A 294 4.06 10.38 10.08
CA ARG A 294 2.82 10.14 9.36
C ARG A 294 2.87 8.79 8.67
N PHE A 295 1.77 8.06 8.73
CA PHE A 295 1.58 6.77 8.05
C PHE A 295 0.35 6.78 7.14
N LEU A 296 -0.71 7.49 7.54
CA LEU A 296 -1.90 7.71 6.74
C LEU A 296 -1.66 8.85 5.73
N GLY A 297 -1.80 8.56 4.44
CA GLY A 297 -1.43 9.51 3.38
C GLY A 297 0.06 9.83 3.34
N ALA A 298 0.89 9.07 4.07
CA ALA A 298 2.35 9.17 4.04
C ALA A 298 2.89 8.44 2.82
N ASP A 299 2.77 9.11 1.71
CA ASP A 299 3.69 8.91 0.63
C ASP A 299 4.80 9.96 0.79
N PRO A 300 5.98 9.56 1.34
CA PRO A 300 7.10 10.48 1.58
C PRO A 300 7.65 11.10 0.29
N VAL A 301 7.17 10.61 -0.86
CA VAL A 301 7.52 11.07 -2.19
C VAL A 301 6.34 11.65 -2.96
N GLN A 302 5.18 11.86 -2.31
CA GLN A 302 3.97 12.34 -3.01
C GLN A 302 4.20 13.69 -3.70
N LYS A 303 5.10 14.50 -3.12
CA LYS A 303 5.46 15.82 -3.62
C LYS A 303 6.72 15.82 -4.49
N LYS A 304 7.49 14.71 -4.55
CA LYS A 304 8.63 14.68 -5.46
C LYS A 304 8.17 14.16 -6.81
N LEU A 305 8.63 14.82 -7.86
CA LEU A 305 8.40 14.37 -9.22
C LEU A 305 9.06 13.00 -9.44
N PRO A 306 8.61 12.18 -10.41
CA PRO A 306 9.25 10.91 -10.71
C PRO A 306 10.75 11.03 -11.01
N VAL A 307 11.19 12.16 -11.57
CA VAL A 307 12.62 12.48 -11.80
C VAL A 307 13.44 12.66 -10.50
N GLN A 308 12.77 12.96 -9.39
CA GLN A 308 13.39 13.23 -8.08
C GLN A 308 13.41 12.00 -7.16
N LEU A 309 12.94 10.85 -7.65
CA LEU A 309 12.90 9.58 -6.93
C LEU A 309 14.25 8.84 -7.02
N SER A 310 14.78 8.40 -5.88
CA SER A 310 15.88 7.43 -5.85
C SER A 310 15.39 6.02 -6.21
N ALA A 311 16.29 5.14 -6.66
CA ALA A 311 15.93 3.75 -7.00
C ALA A 311 15.26 3.00 -5.84
N ALA A 312 15.70 3.23 -4.59
CA ALA A 312 15.08 2.63 -3.40
C ALA A 312 13.66 3.16 -3.15
N GLU A 313 13.42 4.47 -3.34
CA GLU A 313 12.09 5.07 -3.21
C GLU A 313 11.12 4.58 -4.31
N ILE A 314 11.62 4.31 -5.52
CA ILE A 314 10.84 3.70 -6.60
C ILE A 314 10.41 2.28 -6.19
N LEU A 315 11.33 1.47 -5.67
CA LEU A 315 11.04 0.10 -5.23
C LEU A 315 9.99 0.06 -4.11
N VAL A 316 10.11 0.93 -3.10
CA VAL A 316 9.12 1.05 -2.02
C VAL A 316 7.76 1.51 -2.58
N THR A 317 7.77 2.40 -3.56
CA THR A 317 6.54 2.88 -4.23
C THR A 317 5.87 1.77 -5.05
N GLN A 318 6.65 0.96 -5.75
CA GLN A 318 6.20 -0.20 -6.51
C GLN A 318 5.62 -1.27 -5.60
N ASP A 319 6.31 -1.64 -4.51
CA ASP A 319 5.84 -2.63 -3.53
C ASP A 319 4.50 -2.22 -2.90
N ARG A 320 4.35 -0.93 -2.56
CA ARG A 320 3.08 -0.37 -2.05
C ARG A 320 1.95 -0.42 -3.08
N ALA A 321 2.26 -0.18 -4.35
CA ALA A 321 1.28 -0.21 -5.42
C ALA A 321 0.90 -1.64 -5.82
N ALA A 322 1.82 -2.61 -5.75
CA ALA A 322 1.63 -3.98 -6.22
C ALA A 322 0.44 -4.69 -5.57
N ALA A 323 0.10 -4.34 -4.32
CA ALA A 323 -1.06 -4.89 -3.61
C ALA A 323 -2.43 -4.32 -4.05
N LEU A 324 -2.46 -3.33 -4.94
CA LEU A 324 -3.70 -2.68 -5.40
C LEU A 324 -4.27 -3.35 -6.65
N PRO A 325 -5.61 -3.33 -6.83
CA PRO A 325 -6.26 -3.62 -8.11
C PRO A 325 -5.63 -2.83 -9.26
N LEU A 326 -5.58 -3.41 -10.47
CA LEU A 326 -4.87 -2.79 -11.62
C LEU A 326 -5.34 -1.35 -11.89
N GLY A 327 -6.65 -1.09 -11.92
CA GLY A 327 -7.18 0.26 -12.10
C GLY A 327 -6.69 1.26 -11.03
N LYS A 328 -6.66 0.84 -9.76
CA LYS A 328 -6.12 1.64 -8.66
C LYS A 328 -4.61 1.86 -8.78
N ARG A 329 -3.85 0.88 -9.28
CA ARG A 329 -2.42 1.04 -9.60
C ARG A 329 -2.20 2.10 -10.68
N ILE A 330 -2.99 2.06 -11.76
CA ILE A 330 -2.92 3.04 -12.85
C ILE A 330 -3.20 4.45 -12.32
N ALA A 331 -4.30 4.65 -11.58
CA ALA A 331 -4.64 5.94 -10.99
C ALA A 331 -3.58 6.43 -9.98
N TYR A 332 -3.01 5.52 -9.19
CA TYR A 332 -1.92 5.82 -8.27
C TYR A 332 -0.69 6.35 -9.00
N TRP A 333 -0.21 5.63 -10.02
CA TRP A 333 0.94 6.06 -10.80
C TRP A 333 0.65 7.34 -11.58
N ALA A 334 -0.52 7.49 -12.17
CA ALA A 334 -0.94 8.72 -12.84
C ALA A 334 -0.82 9.95 -11.91
N ALA A 335 -1.25 9.80 -10.65
CA ALA A 335 -1.16 10.85 -9.64
C ALA A 335 0.29 11.22 -9.25
N ARG A 336 1.25 10.32 -9.41
CA ARG A 336 2.68 10.62 -9.15
C ARG A 336 3.27 11.61 -10.14
N PHE A 337 2.70 11.67 -11.35
CA PHE A 337 3.16 12.63 -12.35
C PHE A 337 2.57 14.03 -12.14
N ILE A 338 1.68 14.26 -11.18
CA ILE A 338 1.14 15.60 -10.90
C ILE A 338 2.29 16.56 -10.60
N GLY A 339 2.32 17.68 -11.33
CA GLY A 339 3.39 18.67 -11.29
C GLY A 339 4.52 18.43 -12.30
N THR A 340 4.58 17.28 -12.97
CA THR A 340 5.56 17.05 -14.04
C THR A 340 5.31 18.04 -15.18
N PRO A 341 6.34 18.78 -15.65
CA PRO A 341 6.21 19.70 -16.77
C PRO A 341 5.60 19.07 -18.02
N TYR A 342 4.78 19.83 -18.73
CA TYR A 342 4.21 19.43 -20.02
C TYR A 342 5.21 19.63 -21.15
N ASP A 343 5.28 18.69 -22.08
CA ASP A 343 6.07 18.79 -23.32
C ASP A 343 5.30 18.14 -24.46
N PRO A 344 5.09 18.84 -25.59
CA PRO A 344 4.38 18.30 -26.74
C PRO A 344 5.17 17.25 -27.54
N ASP A 345 6.47 17.05 -27.31
CA ASP A 345 7.28 16.02 -28.00
C ASP A 345 8.36 15.40 -27.09
N PRO A 346 7.98 14.65 -26.04
CA PRO A 346 8.95 13.97 -25.19
C PRO A 346 9.57 12.83 -26.01
N LEU A 347 10.85 12.98 -26.39
CA LEU A 347 11.62 12.04 -27.24
C LEU A 347 11.80 10.62 -26.66
N GLY A 348 11.06 10.23 -25.62
CA GLY A 348 10.96 8.85 -25.13
C GLY A 348 12.31 8.24 -24.74
N LEU A 349 13.26 9.07 -24.28
CA LEU A 349 14.65 8.71 -23.98
C LEU A 349 14.78 7.52 -23.00
N TYR A 350 13.73 7.24 -22.22
CA TYR A 350 13.67 6.08 -21.33
C TYR A 350 13.75 4.73 -22.07
N VAL A 351 13.11 4.58 -23.24
CA VAL A 351 13.17 3.32 -24.02
C VAL A 351 14.59 3.08 -24.57
N ARG A 352 15.44 4.12 -24.59
CA ARG A 352 16.83 4.05 -25.05
C ARG A 352 17.87 3.93 -23.93
N SER A 353 17.49 4.01 -22.65
CA SER A 353 18.48 4.21 -21.56
C SER A 353 18.28 3.40 -20.27
N ASN A 354 17.32 2.46 -20.22
CA ASN A 354 17.11 1.53 -19.09
C ASN A 354 16.98 2.22 -17.70
N ARG A 355 16.53 3.49 -17.65
CA ARG A 355 16.46 4.31 -16.42
C ARG A 355 15.09 4.92 -16.24
N ILE A 356 14.30 4.45 -15.27
CA ILE A 356 12.90 4.85 -14.97
C ILE A 356 12.66 6.38 -14.83
N ILE A 357 13.71 7.20 -14.82
CA ILE A 357 13.79 8.47 -14.12
C ILE A 357 13.89 9.71 -15.02
N THR A 358 13.87 9.62 -16.36
CA THR A 358 14.27 10.76 -17.21
C THR A 358 13.14 11.51 -17.92
N ASP A 359 11.87 11.16 -17.72
CA ASP A 359 10.78 11.94 -18.31
C ASP A 359 10.59 13.23 -17.48
N GLU A 360 11.52 14.18 -17.64
CA GLU A 360 11.49 15.53 -17.07
C GLU A 360 10.25 16.33 -17.52
N LYS A 361 9.57 15.81 -18.55
CA LYS A 361 8.59 16.45 -19.39
C LYS A 361 7.68 15.38 -20.04
N VAL A 362 6.36 15.57 -20.06
CA VAL A 362 5.39 14.59 -20.63
C VAL A 362 4.23 15.26 -21.38
N ASP A 363 3.75 14.64 -22.46
CA ASP A 363 2.43 14.94 -23.02
C ASP A 363 1.33 14.05 -22.40
N CYS A 364 0.10 14.16 -22.89
CA CYS A 364 -1.02 13.33 -22.40
C CYS A 364 -0.90 11.83 -22.75
N MET A 365 -0.25 11.50 -23.87
CA MET A 365 -0.05 10.11 -24.31
C MET A 365 1.02 9.45 -23.46
N TYR A 366 2.18 10.09 -23.28
CA TYR A 366 3.29 9.61 -22.47
C TYR A 366 2.92 9.55 -21.00
N HIS A 367 2.20 10.54 -20.47
CA HIS A 367 1.64 10.45 -19.11
C HIS A 367 0.79 9.18 -18.94
N THR A 368 -0.07 8.90 -19.91
CA THR A 368 -0.91 7.69 -19.91
C THR A 368 -0.06 6.42 -20.03
N PHE A 369 0.91 6.40 -20.94
CA PHE A 369 1.81 5.27 -21.14
C PHE A 369 2.54 4.91 -19.85
N ARG A 370 3.16 5.90 -19.20
CA ARG A 370 3.94 5.69 -17.97
C ARG A 370 3.09 5.20 -16.82
N ALA A 371 1.90 5.78 -16.63
CA ALA A 371 1.01 5.37 -15.57
C ALA A 371 0.61 3.88 -15.69
N VAL A 372 0.32 3.42 -16.91
CA VAL A 372 -0.07 2.03 -17.18
C VAL A 372 1.12 1.07 -17.09
N GLU A 373 2.26 1.41 -17.70
CA GLU A 373 3.46 0.57 -17.67
C GLU A 373 3.92 0.28 -16.24
N LEU A 374 3.97 1.32 -15.40
CA LEU A 374 4.38 1.20 -14.00
C LEU A 374 3.33 0.48 -13.16
N ALA A 375 2.05 0.55 -13.53
CA ALA A 375 0.99 -0.17 -12.85
C ALA A 375 1.00 -1.68 -13.15
N MET A 376 1.45 -2.06 -14.33
CA MET A 376 1.47 -3.46 -14.80
C MET A 376 2.78 -4.18 -14.50
N THR A 377 3.76 -3.53 -13.87
CA THR A 377 5.12 -4.09 -13.72
C THR A 377 5.74 -3.77 -12.36
N ASP A 378 6.46 -4.75 -11.83
CA ASP A 378 7.08 -4.66 -10.50
C ASP A 378 8.60 -4.42 -10.57
N THR A 379 9.18 -4.37 -11.78
CA THR A 379 10.63 -4.16 -11.97
C THR A 379 10.92 -3.21 -13.14
N PRO A 380 12.08 -2.51 -13.13
CA PRO A 380 12.49 -1.66 -14.25
C PRO A 380 12.61 -2.38 -15.59
N ALA A 381 13.13 -3.61 -15.59
CA ALA A 381 13.28 -4.40 -16.82
C ALA A 381 11.92 -4.79 -17.41
N ALA A 382 11.00 -5.26 -16.56
CA ALA A 382 9.63 -5.57 -16.99
C ALA A 382 8.90 -4.33 -17.52
N ALA A 383 9.14 -3.16 -16.96
CA ALA A 383 8.58 -1.89 -17.44
C ALA A 383 9.05 -1.55 -18.87
N VAL A 384 10.31 -1.85 -19.22
CA VAL A 384 10.83 -1.67 -20.59
C VAL A 384 10.15 -2.62 -21.56
N ASP A 385 10.06 -3.91 -21.22
CA ASP A 385 9.38 -4.91 -22.05
C ASP A 385 7.91 -4.53 -22.27
N ARG A 386 7.24 -4.08 -21.22
CA ARG A 386 5.85 -3.62 -21.28
C ARG A 386 5.70 -2.36 -22.14
N ALA A 387 6.65 -1.43 -22.09
CA ALA A 387 6.63 -0.25 -22.95
C ALA A 387 6.81 -0.62 -24.44
N LEU A 388 7.71 -1.55 -24.77
CA LEU A 388 7.89 -2.05 -26.14
C LEU A 388 6.63 -2.78 -26.64
N ASP A 389 5.89 -3.43 -25.75
CA ASP A 389 4.62 -4.09 -26.07
C ASP A 389 3.47 -3.10 -26.29
N LEU A 390 3.24 -2.17 -25.35
CA LEU A 390 2.06 -1.30 -25.33
C LEU A 390 2.17 -0.09 -26.27
N ARG A 391 3.34 0.54 -26.37
CA ARG A 391 3.50 1.79 -27.14
C ARG A 391 3.50 1.58 -28.65
N PHE A 392 3.70 0.35 -29.11
CA PHE A 392 3.86 0.02 -30.51
C PHE A 392 2.63 -0.69 -31.05
N ILE A 393 2.26 -0.38 -32.29
CA ILE A 393 1.14 -1.05 -32.98
C ILE A 393 1.38 -2.57 -32.97
N THR A 394 2.61 -2.99 -33.31
CA THR A 394 3.05 -4.39 -33.31
C THR A 394 3.84 -4.74 -32.05
N LYS A 395 5.14 -4.45 -32.01
CA LYS A 395 6.02 -4.53 -30.84
C LYS A 395 7.29 -3.73 -31.14
N GLY A 396 7.78 -2.98 -30.17
CA GLY A 396 9.03 -2.26 -30.28
C GLY A 396 10.22 -3.23 -30.42
N ARG A 397 11.13 -2.92 -31.34
CA ARG A 397 12.34 -3.68 -31.63
C ARG A 397 13.54 -2.93 -31.06
N LEU A 398 14.18 -3.54 -30.07
CA LEU A 398 15.35 -2.99 -29.39
C LEU A 398 16.61 -3.69 -29.92
N GLU A 399 17.52 -2.93 -30.53
CA GLU A 399 18.81 -3.41 -31.01
C GLU A 399 19.90 -2.45 -30.52
N ASP A 400 20.95 -2.98 -29.87
CA ASP A 400 22.04 -2.21 -29.26
C ASP A 400 21.54 -1.09 -28.31
N GLY A 401 20.43 -1.35 -27.59
CA GLY A 401 19.81 -0.36 -26.69
C GLY A 401 19.03 0.75 -27.40
N ILE A 402 18.83 0.66 -28.72
CA ILE A 402 18.10 1.66 -29.52
C ILE A 402 16.85 1.02 -30.12
N VAL A 403 15.71 1.73 -30.01
CA VAL A 403 14.49 1.32 -30.70
C VAL A 403 14.61 1.61 -32.19
N ARG A 404 14.55 0.56 -33.03
CA ARG A 404 14.73 0.68 -34.49
C ARG A 404 13.45 1.02 -35.25
N ASN A 405 12.29 0.58 -34.76
CA ASN A 405 10.99 0.83 -35.39
C ASN A 405 10.18 1.90 -34.66
N TYR A 406 10.83 2.99 -34.24
CA TYR A 406 10.19 4.03 -33.45
C TYR A 406 8.96 4.65 -34.13
N ASP A 407 8.95 4.69 -35.46
CA ASP A 407 7.85 5.25 -36.26
C ASP A 407 6.58 4.38 -36.24
N GLU A 408 6.68 3.10 -35.84
CA GLU A 408 5.55 2.16 -35.68
C GLU A 408 4.80 2.33 -34.33
N ARG A 409 5.14 3.36 -33.54
CA ARG A 409 4.47 3.65 -32.27
C ARG A 409 3.06 4.23 -32.46
N TYR A 410 2.24 4.13 -31.43
CA TYR A 410 0.98 4.87 -31.36
C TYR A 410 1.28 6.38 -31.33
N GLN A 411 0.84 7.07 -32.38
CA GLN A 411 0.95 8.52 -32.52
C GLN A 411 -0.38 9.23 -32.22
N TYR A 412 -1.51 8.51 -32.30
CA TYR A 412 -2.86 9.06 -32.16
C TYR A 412 -3.64 8.26 -31.12
N GLY A 413 -4.41 8.96 -30.29
CA GLY A 413 -5.17 8.35 -29.19
C GLY A 413 -6.24 7.38 -29.68
N GLU A 414 -6.87 7.63 -30.83
CA GLU A 414 -7.84 6.71 -31.42
C GLU A 414 -7.24 5.34 -31.75
N ASP A 415 -5.99 5.30 -32.20
CA ASP A 415 -5.31 4.06 -32.53
C ASP A 415 -5.09 3.22 -31.26
N MET A 416 -4.92 3.85 -30.09
CA MET A 416 -4.88 3.14 -28.80
C MET A 416 -6.23 2.51 -28.45
N VAL A 417 -7.34 3.25 -28.62
CA VAL A 417 -8.69 2.76 -28.30
C VAL A 417 -9.03 1.52 -29.12
N PHE A 418 -8.71 1.54 -30.41
CA PHE A 418 -9.12 0.49 -31.34
C PHE A 418 -8.04 -0.59 -31.57
N GLY A 419 -6.81 -0.36 -31.10
CA GLY A 419 -5.69 -1.29 -31.27
C GLY A 419 -5.71 -2.50 -30.32
N GLY A 420 -6.68 -2.57 -29.40
CA GLY A 420 -6.87 -3.73 -28.50
C GLY A 420 -5.85 -3.89 -27.37
N LYS A 421 -4.83 -3.02 -27.31
CA LYS A 421 -3.77 -3.08 -26.29
C LYS A 421 -4.02 -2.18 -25.08
N TRP A 422 -4.84 -1.14 -25.23
CA TRP A 422 -5.03 -0.09 -24.21
C TRP A 422 -6.33 -0.25 -23.44
N GLY A 423 -6.57 -1.47 -22.97
CA GLY A 423 -7.80 -1.85 -22.27
C GLY A 423 -8.98 -2.11 -23.21
N ARG A 424 -10.04 -2.69 -22.65
CA ARG A 424 -11.30 -2.92 -23.35
C ARG A 424 -12.03 -1.58 -23.53
N ASN A 425 -12.62 -1.36 -24.70
CA ASN A 425 -13.49 -0.21 -24.93
C ASN A 425 -14.79 -0.36 -24.12
N ILE A 426 -15.03 0.56 -23.18
CA ILE A 426 -16.19 0.58 -22.28
C ILE A 426 -17.15 1.73 -22.59
N THR A 427 -17.02 2.38 -23.75
CA THR A 427 -17.77 3.60 -24.09
C THR A 427 -19.28 3.38 -24.01
N SER A 428 -19.78 2.32 -24.67
CA SER A 428 -21.20 1.93 -24.64
C SER A 428 -21.63 1.38 -23.30
N ASP A 429 -20.70 0.77 -22.54
CA ASP A 429 -20.99 0.31 -21.20
C ASP A 429 -21.39 1.53 -20.36
N LEU A 430 -20.62 2.62 -20.37
CA LEU A 430 -20.84 3.78 -19.50
C LEU A 430 -22.17 4.53 -19.74
N GLY A 431 -22.71 4.52 -20.96
CA GLY A 431 -23.99 5.15 -21.28
C GLY A 431 -24.30 5.20 -22.77
N THR A 432 -25.42 5.85 -23.12
CA THR A 432 -25.87 5.99 -24.52
C THR A 432 -24.87 6.79 -25.35
N THR A 433 -24.52 6.27 -26.52
CA THR A 433 -23.58 6.85 -27.46
C THR A 433 -24.28 7.59 -28.61
N VAL A 434 -23.52 8.43 -29.32
CA VAL A 434 -23.92 9.07 -30.57
C VAL A 434 -22.84 8.85 -31.62
N GLN A 435 -23.26 8.76 -32.88
CA GLN A 435 -22.37 8.60 -34.02
C GLN A 435 -21.80 9.94 -34.48
N ILE A 436 -20.50 9.96 -34.78
CA ILE A 436 -19.83 11.07 -35.44
C ILE A 436 -19.04 10.58 -36.66
N PRO A 437 -18.75 11.45 -37.65
CA PRO A 437 -17.81 11.12 -38.71
C PRO A 437 -16.45 10.72 -38.16
N GLY A 438 -15.98 9.54 -38.59
CA GLY A 438 -14.65 9.03 -38.26
C GLY A 438 -13.55 9.68 -39.11
N SER A 439 -12.37 9.08 -39.08
CA SER A 439 -11.22 9.41 -39.92
C SER A 439 -10.24 8.23 -39.88
N ARG A 440 -9.16 8.29 -40.68
CA ARG A 440 -8.07 7.28 -40.68
C ARG A 440 -8.60 5.85 -40.89
N GLY A 441 -9.43 5.67 -41.92
CA GLY A 441 -10.01 4.37 -42.29
C GLY A 441 -11.22 3.96 -41.44
N LYS A 442 -11.87 4.92 -40.77
CA LYS A 442 -13.15 4.71 -40.06
C LYS A 442 -14.17 5.71 -40.57
N ASP A 443 -15.31 5.21 -41.04
CA ASP A 443 -16.39 6.06 -41.54
C ASP A 443 -17.17 6.72 -40.40
N ILE A 444 -17.43 5.95 -39.33
CA ILE A 444 -18.24 6.37 -38.18
C ILE A 444 -17.57 5.93 -36.88
N VAL A 445 -17.69 6.75 -35.84
CA VAL A 445 -17.26 6.43 -34.47
C VAL A 445 -18.37 6.76 -33.48
N ASP A 446 -18.68 5.80 -32.60
CA ASP A 446 -19.62 5.98 -31.48
C ASP A 446 -18.93 6.61 -30.28
N ILE A 447 -19.44 7.74 -29.79
CA ILE A 447 -18.87 8.46 -28.64
C ILE A 447 -19.92 8.71 -27.57
N LEU A 448 -19.49 8.88 -26.32
CA LEU A 448 -20.35 9.45 -25.28
C LEU A 448 -20.50 10.96 -25.53
N PRO A 449 -21.71 11.47 -25.78
CA PRO A 449 -21.90 12.90 -25.99
C PRO A 449 -21.66 13.69 -24.71
N LYS A 450 -21.30 14.96 -24.85
CA LYS A 450 -21.04 15.86 -23.71
C LYS A 450 -22.17 15.87 -22.66
N THR A 451 -23.42 15.78 -23.09
CA THR A 451 -24.59 15.72 -22.20
C THR A 451 -24.60 14.46 -21.33
N SER A 452 -24.22 13.31 -21.87
CA SER A 452 -24.11 12.05 -21.12
C SER A 452 -23.01 12.12 -20.06
N LEU A 453 -21.85 12.69 -20.42
CA LEU A 453 -20.69 12.86 -19.52
C LEU A 453 -20.99 13.75 -18.31
N GLN A 454 -21.95 14.67 -18.41
CA GLN A 454 -22.35 15.55 -17.32
C GLN A 454 -23.27 14.87 -16.28
N THR A 455 -23.82 13.70 -16.58
CA THR A 455 -24.76 13.03 -15.69
C THR A 455 -24.07 12.39 -14.48
N ALA A 456 -24.72 12.47 -13.32
CA ALA A 456 -24.26 11.76 -12.12
C ALA A 456 -24.28 10.24 -12.30
N ALA A 457 -25.25 9.73 -13.08
CA ALA A 457 -25.35 8.31 -13.39
C ALA A 457 -24.10 7.80 -14.10
N LEU A 458 -23.63 8.47 -15.16
CA LEU A 458 -22.40 8.07 -15.84
C LEU A 458 -21.19 8.19 -14.91
N GLN A 459 -21.06 9.30 -14.18
CA GLN A 459 -19.90 9.54 -13.32
C GLN A 459 -19.78 8.49 -12.18
N SER A 460 -20.89 7.94 -11.71
CA SER A 460 -20.91 6.86 -10.71
C SER A 460 -20.38 5.51 -11.21
N ARG A 461 -20.29 5.34 -12.54
CA ARG A 461 -19.83 4.09 -13.19
C ARG A 461 -18.35 4.12 -13.57
N LEU A 462 -17.73 5.29 -13.47
CA LEU A 462 -16.30 5.47 -13.65
C LEU A 462 -15.52 4.79 -12.51
N GLN A 463 -14.37 4.22 -12.85
CA GLN A 463 -13.49 3.54 -11.91
C GLN A 463 -12.07 4.11 -11.99
N ASP A 464 -11.30 3.91 -10.93
CA ASP A 464 -9.87 4.25 -10.94
C ASP A 464 -9.19 3.56 -12.12
N GLY A 465 -8.40 4.32 -12.88
CA GLY A 465 -7.62 3.79 -14.01
C GLY A 465 -8.35 3.76 -15.35
N ASP A 466 -9.64 4.13 -15.42
CA ASP A 466 -10.30 4.35 -16.70
C ASP A 466 -9.56 5.42 -17.51
N ILE A 467 -9.29 5.14 -18.79
CA ILE A 467 -8.66 6.11 -19.70
C ILE A 467 -9.76 6.76 -20.53
N ILE A 468 -9.81 8.09 -20.48
CA ILE A 468 -10.80 8.89 -21.20
C ILE A 468 -10.11 9.60 -22.36
N TYR A 469 -10.66 9.43 -23.55
CA TYR A 469 -10.16 9.97 -24.80
C TYR A 469 -11.13 11.06 -25.27
N TRP A 470 -10.72 12.32 -25.12
CA TRP A 470 -11.56 13.48 -25.38
C TRP A 470 -11.61 13.78 -26.87
N ILE A 471 -12.82 13.86 -27.43
CA ILE A 471 -13.04 13.84 -28.88
C ILE A 471 -13.07 15.24 -29.45
N LYS A 472 -12.27 15.42 -30.52
CA LYS A 472 -12.22 16.66 -31.29
C LYS A 472 -13.46 16.78 -32.18
N ASP A 473 -13.95 18.01 -32.30
CA ASP A 473 -14.98 18.36 -33.26
C ASP A 473 -14.49 18.06 -34.69
N PRO A 474 -15.20 17.19 -35.46
CA PRO A 474 -14.84 16.84 -36.83
C PRO A 474 -14.60 18.05 -37.74
N THR A 475 -15.33 19.15 -37.51
CA THR A 475 -15.23 20.38 -38.31
C THR A 475 -13.96 21.19 -38.02
N LYS A 476 -13.24 20.87 -36.93
CA LYS A 476 -12.05 21.61 -36.47
C LYS A 476 -10.77 20.78 -36.54
N ARG A 477 -10.83 19.59 -37.15
CA ARG A 477 -9.68 18.69 -37.35
C ARG A 477 -8.67 19.37 -38.28
N VAL A 478 -7.38 19.23 -37.96
CA VAL A 478 -6.29 19.83 -38.76
C VAL A 478 -5.48 18.74 -39.44
N VAL A 479 -5.23 17.65 -38.73
CA VAL A 479 -4.82 16.35 -39.27
C VAL A 479 -6.04 15.44 -39.08
N GLY A 480 -6.07 14.23 -39.65
CA GLY A 480 -7.21 13.31 -39.48
C GLY A 480 -7.41 12.80 -38.04
N GLU A 481 -7.05 13.55 -36.99
CA GLU A 481 -7.16 13.13 -35.60
C GLU A 481 -8.60 13.10 -35.08
N ILE A 482 -8.96 12.05 -34.36
CA ILE A 482 -10.25 11.96 -33.64
C ILE A 482 -10.07 12.38 -32.18
N VAL A 483 -9.03 11.87 -31.52
CA VAL A 483 -8.76 12.15 -30.11
C VAL A 483 -7.90 13.40 -29.98
N ALA A 484 -8.40 14.40 -29.26
CA ALA A 484 -7.70 15.65 -28.97
C ALA A 484 -6.82 15.57 -27.72
N HIS A 485 -7.25 14.80 -26.71
CA HIS A 485 -6.60 14.76 -25.40
C HIS A 485 -6.91 13.47 -24.65
N LEU A 486 -6.02 13.06 -23.75
CA LEU A 486 -6.21 11.89 -22.88
C LEU A 486 -6.19 12.29 -21.40
N SER A 487 -6.91 11.53 -20.58
CA SER A 487 -6.84 11.65 -19.12
C SER A 487 -7.13 10.33 -18.44
N ILE A 488 -6.58 10.14 -17.25
CA ILE A 488 -6.82 8.96 -16.40
C ILE A 488 -7.79 9.34 -15.27
N VAL A 489 -8.80 8.49 -15.05
CA VAL A 489 -9.77 8.67 -13.98
C VAL A 489 -9.16 8.28 -12.63
N ARG A 490 -9.47 9.09 -11.63
CA ARG A 490 -9.29 8.74 -10.21
C ARG A 490 -10.58 9.00 -9.44
N VAL A 491 -11.05 8.03 -8.67
CA VAL A 491 -12.27 8.15 -7.86
C VAL A 491 -11.89 8.40 -6.40
N LYS A 492 -12.40 9.49 -5.83
CA LYS A 492 -12.16 9.86 -4.43
C LYS A 492 -13.49 10.09 -3.74
N LYS A 493 -13.80 9.28 -2.72
CA LYS A 493 -15.04 9.39 -1.93
C LYS A 493 -16.30 9.41 -2.83
N GLY A 494 -16.36 8.49 -3.79
CA GLY A 494 -17.45 8.39 -4.78
C GLY A 494 -17.50 9.50 -5.83
N LYS A 495 -16.54 10.44 -5.85
CA LYS A 495 -16.47 11.53 -6.83
C LYS A 495 -15.35 11.28 -7.84
N ALA A 496 -15.65 11.41 -9.12
CA ALA A 496 -14.67 11.25 -10.20
C ALA A 496 -13.81 12.50 -10.41
N TYR A 497 -12.52 12.28 -10.59
CA TYR A 497 -11.51 13.25 -10.97
C TYR A 497 -10.79 12.75 -12.23
N VAL A 498 -10.19 13.67 -12.98
CA VAL A 498 -9.29 13.33 -14.08
C VAL A 498 -7.90 13.88 -13.79
N ILE A 499 -6.90 13.03 -14.05
CA ILE A 499 -5.49 13.40 -14.03
C ILE A 499 -5.06 13.50 -15.48
N HIS A 500 -4.52 14.66 -15.86
CA HIS A 500 -4.17 14.92 -17.25
C HIS A 500 -2.99 15.89 -17.35
N ALA A 501 -2.16 15.69 -18.37
CA ALA A 501 -1.13 16.64 -18.76
C ALA A 501 -1.80 17.86 -19.40
N ALA A 502 -1.52 19.08 -18.90
CA ALA A 502 -2.16 20.29 -19.40
C ALA A 502 -1.10 21.35 -19.69
N GLY A 503 -1.05 21.85 -20.92
CA GLY A 503 -0.14 22.93 -21.30
C GLY A 503 -0.43 23.51 -22.68
N ASP A 504 0.18 24.67 -22.93
CA ASP A 504 0.19 25.28 -24.25
C ASP A 504 1.33 24.69 -25.10
N LYS A 505 1.10 24.53 -26.41
CA LYS A 505 2.17 24.21 -27.36
C LYS A 505 3.10 25.41 -27.53
N ASP A 506 4.38 25.14 -27.78
CA ASP A 506 5.34 26.17 -28.21
C ASP A 506 4.78 26.94 -29.41
N ARG A 507 4.88 28.27 -29.33
CA ARG A 507 4.63 29.18 -30.47
C ARG A 507 5.93 29.91 -30.79
N LYS A 508 6.08 30.39 -32.03
CA LYS A 508 7.29 31.07 -32.54
C LYS A 508 7.80 32.21 -31.62
N ASP A 509 6.92 32.78 -30.81
CA ASP A 509 7.10 33.94 -29.94
C ASP A 509 7.01 33.64 -28.43
N ARG A 510 6.60 32.43 -28.05
CA ARG A 510 6.46 32.05 -26.63
C ARG A 510 6.67 30.54 -26.45
N PRO A 511 7.63 30.12 -25.61
CA PRO A 511 7.70 28.73 -25.20
C PRO A 511 6.41 28.37 -24.45
N GLY A 512 5.79 27.28 -24.87
CA GLY A 512 4.67 26.65 -24.21
C GLY A 512 5.06 26.22 -22.80
N GLY A 513 4.04 26.05 -21.96
CA GLY A 513 4.22 25.68 -20.57
C GLY A 513 2.99 24.95 -20.06
N GLY A 514 3.19 24.13 -19.04
CA GLY A 514 2.13 23.30 -18.49
C GLY A 514 2.64 22.30 -17.47
N VAL A 515 1.70 21.64 -16.80
CA VAL A 515 1.97 20.56 -15.85
C VAL A 515 0.87 19.51 -15.91
N VAL A 516 1.18 18.30 -15.46
CA VAL A 516 0.13 17.34 -15.11
C VAL A 516 -0.62 17.84 -13.88
N LYS A 517 -1.95 17.81 -13.95
CA LYS A 517 -2.83 18.25 -12.85
C LYS A 517 -4.00 17.29 -12.67
N GLU A 518 -4.57 17.33 -11.48
CA GLU A 518 -5.80 16.62 -11.14
C GLU A 518 -6.93 17.64 -10.97
N VAL A 519 -8.06 17.40 -11.64
CA VAL A 519 -9.24 18.28 -11.60
C VAL A 519 -10.51 17.46 -11.50
N PRO A 520 -11.61 18.00 -10.92
CA PRO A 520 -12.89 17.30 -10.90
C PRO A 520 -13.37 16.95 -12.31
N PHE A 521 -13.88 15.73 -12.50
CA PHE A 521 -14.32 15.25 -13.82
C PHE A 521 -15.39 16.18 -14.42
N ALA A 522 -16.40 16.54 -13.62
CA ALA A 522 -17.48 17.43 -14.03
C ALA A 522 -17.00 18.82 -14.48
N ASP A 523 -15.99 19.38 -13.79
CA ASP A 523 -15.40 20.67 -14.18
C ASP A 523 -14.61 20.55 -15.49
N TYR A 524 -13.92 19.44 -15.69
CA TYR A 524 -13.18 19.18 -16.91
C TYR A 524 -14.10 19.07 -18.13
N VAL A 525 -15.17 18.28 -18.02
CA VAL A 525 -16.21 18.14 -19.07
C VAL A 525 -16.79 19.51 -19.45
N ARG A 526 -16.97 20.41 -18.49
CA ARG A 526 -17.50 21.75 -18.76
C ARG A 526 -16.49 22.65 -19.49
N THR A 527 -15.24 22.67 -19.02
CA THR A 527 -14.23 23.67 -19.40
C THR A 527 -13.39 23.31 -20.62
N MET A 528 -13.19 22.02 -20.89
CA MET A 528 -12.41 21.54 -22.02
C MET A 528 -13.20 21.63 -23.34
N LYS A 529 -12.51 21.96 -24.45
CA LYS A 529 -13.09 21.98 -25.80
C LYS A 529 -13.13 20.57 -26.40
N HIS A 530 -14.23 19.85 -26.18
CA HIS A 530 -14.53 18.54 -26.80
C HIS A 530 -16.02 18.44 -27.15
N ILE A 531 -16.37 17.49 -28.02
CA ILE A 531 -17.77 17.17 -28.34
C ILE A 531 -18.30 15.91 -27.62
N GLY A 532 -17.38 15.11 -27.08
CA GLY A 532 -17.70 13.88 -26.35
C GLY A 532 -16.42 13.15 -25.91
N ALA A 533 -16.54 11.87 -25.57
CA ALA A 533 -15.42 11.03 -25.16
C ALA A 533 -15.59 9.57 -25.59
N LEU A 534 -14.46 8.89 -25.78
CA LEU A 534 -14.35 7.42 -25.70
C LEU A 534 -13.73 7.05 -24.34
N ALA A 535 -13.94 5.81 -23.91
CA ALA A 535 -13.35 5.31 -22.67
C ALA A 535 -12.86 3.87 -22.82
N THR A 536 -11.69 3.57 -22.23
CA THR A 536 -11.19 2.20 -22.08
C THR A 536 -10.89 1.87 -20.62
N ARG A 537 -10.92 0.57 -20.30
CA ARG A 537 -10.60 0.03 -18.98
C ARG A 537 -9.73 -1.21 -19.09
N PHE A 538 -8.68 -1.27 -18.28
CA PHE A 538 -7.92 -2.49 -18.07
C PHE A 538 -8.64 -3.37 -17.04
N GLU A 539 -8.88 -4.63 -17.40
CA GLU A 539 -9.44 -5.64 -16.50
C GLU A 539 -8.28 -6.39 -15.81
N GLU A 540 -8.54 -6.95 -14.62
CA GLU A 540 -7.53 -7.62 -13.79
C GLU A 540 -6.99 -8.94 -14.36
#